data_AF-A0A2E7QMU4-F1
#
_entry.id   AF-A0A2E7QMU4-F1
#
_cell.length_a   1.000
_cell.length_b   1.000
_cell.length_c   1.000
_cell.angle_alpha   90.00
_cell.angle_beta   90.00
_cell.angle_gamma   90.00
#
_symmetry.space_group_name_H-M   'P 1'
#
loop_
_entity.id
_entity.type
_entity.pdbx_description
1 polymer ?
#
loop_
_entity_poly.entity_id
_entity_poly.type
_entity_poly.pdbx_seq_one_letter_code
_entity_poly.pdbx_strand_id
1 'polypeptide(L)'
;MALIDSSATTPDLAGLLKQYFGYESFRALQEEVIHAALDGRDSFVLMPTGGGKSLCYQLPALARDGLTVVVSPLIALMKDQVDALQSAGVPATFLNSTLAAG
;
A
#
# COMPACT_ATOMS: atom_id res chain seq x y z
N MET A 1 -24.86 9.07 -11.21
CA MET A 1 -24.41 10.19 -10.36
C MET A 1 -24.45 9.69 -8.92
N ALA A 2 -23.41 8.97 -8.50
CA ALA A 2 -23.30 8.52 -7.12
C ALA A 2 -22.90 9.73 -6.28
N LEU A 3 -23.64 9.95 -5.18
CA LEU A 3 -23.36 10.99 -4.20
C LEU A 3 -21.98 10.68 -3.61
N ILE A 4 -20.99 11.53 -3.91
CA ILE A 4 -19.70 11.48 -3.24
C ILE A 4 -19.97 11.96 -1.83
N ASP A 5 -19.77 11.08 -0.85
CA ASP A 5 -19.89 11.43 0.56
C ASP A 5 -18.87 12.54 0.88
N SER A 6 -19.38 13.76 1.07
CA SER A 6 -18.59 14.96 1.34
C SER A 6 -18.04 14.99 2.78
N SER A 7 -18.12 13.88 3.53
CA SER A 7 -17.67 13.78 4.93
C SER A 7 -16.39 12.96 5.13
N ALA A 8 -15.74 12.49 4.06
CA ALA A 8 -14.50 11.73 4.19
C ALA A 8 -13.39 12.60 4.81
N THR A 9 -13.10 12.36 6.08
CA THR A 9 -11.91 12.89 6.77
C THR A 9 -10.68 12.51 5.95
N THR A 10 -9.89 13.49 5.52
CA THR A 10 -8.61 13.25 4.86
C THR A 10 -7.77 12.30 5.72
N PRO A 11 -7.31 11.15 5.20
CA PRO A 11 -6.56 10.19 5.99
C PRO A 11 -5.25 10.81 6.50
N ASP A 12 -4.92 10.55 7.76
CA ASP A 12 -3.63 10.95 8.36
C ASP A 12 -2.50 10.06 7.84
N LEU A 13 -1.96 10.41 6.67
CA LEU A 13 -0.91 9.64 6.02
C LEU A 13 0.39 9.62 6.83
N ALA A 14 0.72 10.70 7.53
CA ALA A 14 1.91 10.75 8.38
C ALA A 14 1.76 9.86 9.61
N GLY A 15 0.56 9.85 10.23
CA GLY A 15 0.22 8.95 11.32
C GLY A 15 0.32 7.47 10.90
N LEU A 16 -0.27 7.12 9.75
CA LEU A 16 -0.19 5.75 9.20
C LEU A 16 1.24 5.35 8.86
N LEU A 17 2.02 6.26 8.25
CA LEU A 17 3.43 6.05 7.92
C LEU A 17 4.23 5.69 9.17
N LYS A 18 4.04 6.47 10.24
CA LYS A 18 4.72 6.26 11.51
C LYS A 18 4.26 4.99 12.20
N GLN A 19 2.95 4.76 12.26
CA GLN A 19 2.34 3.63 12.96
C GLN A 19 2.76 2.29 12.36
N TYR A 20 2.69 2.14 11.04
CA TYR A 20 2.88 0.84 10.39
C TYR A 20 4.27 0.64 9.79
N PHE A 21 5.00 1.71 9.47
CA PHE A 21 6.31 1.63 8.81
C PHE A 21 7.45 2.23 9.64
N GLY A 22 7.14 2.94 10.73
CA GLY A 22 8.15 3.54 11.61
C GLY A 22 8.93 4.70 10.99
N TYR A 23 8.44 5.29 9.90
CA TYR A 23 9.09 6.42 9.24
C TYR A 23 8.47 7.74 9.69
N GLU A 24 9.32 8.75 9.92
CA GLU A 24 8.87 10.10 10.33
C GLU A 24 8.54 11.01 9.14
N SER A 25 9.00 10.66 7.93
CA SER A 25 8.77 11.46 6.74
C SER A 25 8.80 10.63 5.46
N PHE A 26 8.09 11.13 4.45
CA PHE A 26 8.14 10.59 3.10
C PHE A 26 9.49 10.89 2.44
N ARG A 27 9.97 9.93 1.64
CA ARG A 27 11.03 10.20 0.65
C ARG A 27 10.43 10.94 -0.54
N ALA A 28 11.31 11.55 -1.33
CA ALA A 28 10.92 12.25 -2.55
C ALA A 28 9.97 11.41 -3.42
N LEU A 29 8.94 12.07 -3.95
CA LEU A 29 7.89 11.52 -4.81
C LEU A 29 6.90 10.53 -4.16
N GLN A 30 7.18 9.99 -2.96
CA GLN A 30 6.27 9.00 -2.35
C GLN A 30 4.89 9.60 -2.07
N GLU A 31 4.85 10.76 -1.42
CA GLU A 31 3.61 11.44 -1.05
C GLU A 31 2.76 11.80 -2.28
N GLU A 32 3.39 12.30 -3.35
CA GLU A 32 2.72 12.61 -4.61
C GLU A 32 2.06 11.37 -5.24
N VAL A 33 2.78 10.25 -5.28
CA VAL A 33 2.25 8.98 -5.81
C VAL A 33 1.12 8.44 -4.93
N ILE A 34 1.25 8.54 -3.61
CA ILE A 34 0.23 8.10 -2.65
C ILE A 34 -1.05 8.91 -2.84
N HIS A 35 -0.96 10.23 -2.96
CA HIS A 35 -2.12 11.07 -3.26
C HIS A 35 -2.74 10.73 -4.61
N ALA A 36 -1.95 10.47 -5.66
CA ALA A 36 -2.48 10.02 -6.94
C ALA A 36 -3.29 8.73 -6.82
N ALA A 37 -2.79 7.74 -6.06
CA ALA A 37 -3.53 6.52 -5.81
C ALA A 37 -4.82 6.77 -5.00
N LEU A 38 -4.77 7.64 -3.99
CA LEU A 38 -5.93 8.01 -3.17
C LEU A 38 -7.03 8.73 -3.96
N ASP A 39 -6.63 9.57 -4.92
CA ASP A 39 -7.53 10.25 -5.86
C ASP A 39 -8.11 9.30 -6.93
N GLY A 40 -7.68 8.04 -6.96
CA GLY A 40 -8.10 7.06 -7.97
C GLY A 40 -7.48 7.29 -9.34
N ARG A 41 -6.30 7.95 -9.41
CA ARG A 41 -5.58 8.21 -10.66
C ARG A 41 -4.58 7.10 -10.96
N ASP A 42 -4.61 6.62 -12.21
CA ASP A 42 -3.59 5.71 -12.72
C ASP A 42 -2.21 6.38 -12.75
N SER A 43 -1.18 5.64 -12.34
CA SER A 43 0.18 6.18 -12.19
C SER A 43 1.24 5.21 -12.72
N PHE A 44 2.21 5.73 -13.46
CA PHE A 44 3.44 5.01 -13.80
C PHE A 44 4.59 5.53 -12.92
N VAL A 45 5.10 4.66 -12.04
CA VAL A 45 6.04 5.05 -10.99
C VAL A 45 7.41 4.45 -11.26
N LEU A 46 8.38 5.30 -11.60
CA LEU A 46 9.77 4.91 -11.81
C LEU A 46 10.62 5.34 -10.61
N MET A 47 11.07 4.37 -9.81
CA MET A 47 11.97 4.62 -8.69
C MET A 47 13.02 3.50 -8.60
N PRO A 48 14.23 3.77 -8.10
CA PRO A 48 15.26 2.74 -7.93
C PRO A 48 14.84 1.65 -6.93
N THR A 49 15.51 0.51 -6.97
CA THR A 49 15.42 -0.50 -5.90
C THR A 49 15.82 0.13 -4.57
N GLY A 50 15.12 -0.21 -3.48
CA GLY A 50 15.29 0.45 -2.19
C GLY A 50 14.70 1.86 -2.09
N GLY A 51 14.20 2.44 -3.19
CA GLY A 51 13.56 3.77 -3.22
C GLY A 51 12.20 3.85 -2.50
N GLY A 52 11.67 2.73 -2.01
CA GLY A 52 10.43 2.70 -1.24
C GLY A 52 9.15 2.67 -2.09
N LYS A 53 9.20 2.04 -3.28
CA LYS A 53 8.03 1.85 -4.17
C LYS A 53 6.86 1.12 -3.49
N SER A 54 7.15 0.16 -2.61
CA SER A 54 6.11 -0.63 -1.95
C SER A 54 5.19 0.21 -1.08
N LEU A 55 5.77 1.19 -0.38
CA LEU A 55 5.01 2.16 0.42
C LEU A 55 3.95 2.88 -0.41
N CYS A 56 4.26 3.19 -1.67
CA CYS A 56 3.38 3.95 -2.56
C CYS A 56 2.07 3.25 -2.91
N TYR A 57 1.96 1.92 -2.75
CA TYR A 57 0.69 1.19 -2.88
C TYR A 57 0.19 0.61 -1.55
N GLN A 58 1.06 0.39 -0.57
CA GLN A 58 0.67 -0.12 0.75
C GLN A 58 0.02 0.95 1.63
N LEU A 59 0.55 2.18 1.65
CA LEU A 59 -0.05 3.24 2.47
C LEU A 59 -1.45 3.63 1.99
N PRO A 60 -1.72 3.80 0.68
CA PRO A 60 -3.09 3.98 0.20
C PRO A 60 -4.01 2.83 0.59
N ALA A 61 -3.52 1.59 0.62
CA ALA A 61 -4.31 0.43 1.02
C ALA A 61 -4.75 0.47 2.49
N LEU A 62 -3.98 1.13 3.34
CA LEU A 62 -4.33 1.34 4.76
C LEU A 62 -5.26 2.55 4.96
N ALA A 63 -5.19 3.52 4.06
CA ALA A 63 -5.89 4.79 4.16
C ALA A 63 -7.30 4.76 3.54
N ARG A 64 -7.68 3.69 2.83
CA ARG A 64 -9.01 3.50 2.25
C ARG A 64 -9.65 2.19 2.70
N ASP A 65 -10.96 2.18 2.75
CA ASP A 65 -11.70 0.93 2.87
C ASP A 65 -11.57 0.08 1.60
N GLY A 66 -11.53 -1.24 1.76
CA GLY A 66 -11.51 -2.20 0.67
C GLY A 66 -10.24 -3.04 0.61
N LEU A 67 -10.02 -3.67 -0.55
CA LEU A 67 -8.89 -4.58 -0.81
C LEU A 67 -7.99 -4.01 -1.91
N THR A 68 -6.70 -3.88 -1.61
CA THR A 68 -5.67 -3.62 -2.63
C THR A 68 -5.09 -4.94 -3.13
N VAL A 69 -5.12 -5.13 -4.45
CA VAL A 69 -4.50 -6.30 -5.11
C VAL A 69 -3.14 -5.90 -5.65
N VAL A 70 -2.09 -6.61 -5.20
CA VAL A 70 -0.72 -6.41 -5.66
C VAL A 70 -0.28 -7.61 -6.48
N VAL A 71 0.12 -7.37 -7.74
CA VAL A 71 0.62 -8.42 -8.63
C VAL A 71 2.14 -8.35 -8.68
N SER A 72 2.80 -9.46 -8.32
CA SER A 72 4.25 -9.60 -8.34
C SER A 72 4.64 -10.95 -8.93
N PRO A 73 5.65 -11.02 -9.81
CA PRO A 73 6.12 -12.30 -10.36
C PRO A 73 6.97 -13.11 -9.37
N LEU A 74 7.43 -12.51 -8.27
CA LEU A 74 8.39 -13.13 -7.36
C LEU A 74 7.68 -13.63 -6.08
N ILE A 75 7.46 -14.95 -5.99
CA ILE A 75 6.81 -15.59 -4.82
C ILE A 75 7.56 -15.29 -3.51
N ALA A 76 8.89 -15.36 -3.52
CA ALA A 76 9.71 -15.02 -2.34
C ALA A 76 9.44 -13.58 -1.87
N LEU A 77 9.40 -12.63 -2.81
CA LEU A 77 9.08 -11.24 -2.49
C LEU A 77 7.65 -11.07 -1.98
N MET A 78 6.68 -11.81 -2.53
CA MET A 78 5.30 -11.80 -2.03
C MET A 78 5.25 -12.23 -0.56
N LYS A 79 5.97 -13.30 -0.21
CA LYS A 79 6.07 -13.79 1.17
C LYS A 79 6.71 -12.75 2.09
N ASP A 80 7.85 -12.20 1.71
CA ASP A 80 8.55 -11.18 2.51
C ASP A 80 7.67 -9.95 2.79
N GLN A 81 6.91 -9.49 1.79
CA GLN A 81 6.02 -8.33 1.94
C GLN A 81 4.81 -8.66 2.83
N VAL A 82 4.21 -9.84 2.69
CA VAL A 82 3.08 -10.27 3.54
C VAL A 82 3.53 -10.47 4.98
N ASP A 83 4.66 -11.15 5.21
CA ASP A 83 5.20 -11.39 6.55
C ASP A 83 5.51 -10.05 7.26
N ALA A 84 6.05 -9.06 6.53
CA ALA A 84 6.32 -7.72 7.06
C ALA A 84 5.02 -6.97 7.43
N LEU A 85 4.00 -7.01 6.56
CA LEU A 85 2.71 -6.37 6.82
C LEU A 85 1.99 -7.01 8.02
N GLN A 86 1.96 -8.35 8.09
CA GLN A 86 1.37 -9.07 9.22
C GLN A 86 2.10 -8.75 10.53
N SER A 87 3.44 -8.65 10.50
CA SER A 87 4.24 -8.24 11.67
C SER A 87 3.93 -6.81 12.14
N ALA A 88 3.54 -5.93 11.22
CA ALA A 88 3.07 -4.58 11.51
C ALA A 88 1.59 -4.51 11.92
N GLY A 89 0.90 -5.66 12.05
CA GLY A 89 -0.52 -5.72 12.39
C GLY A 89 -1.47 -5.44 11.22
N VAL A 90 -0.97 -5.43 9.98
CA VAL A 90 -1.77 -5.23 8.77
C VAL A 90 -2.27 -6.58 8.24
N PRO A 91 -3.59 -6.78 8.08
CA PRO A 91 -4.13 -7.95 7.42
C PRO A 91 -3.67 -8.02 5.96
N ALA A 92 -2.85 -9.01 5.64
CA ALA A 92 -2.35 -9.26 4.30
C ALA A 92 -2.23 -10.76 4.05
N THR A 93 -2.36 -11.16 2.79
CA THR A 93 -2.15 -12.54 2.36
C THR A 93 -1.60 -12.57 0.93
N PHE A 94 -1.16 -13.73 0.47
CA PHE A 94 -0.75 -13.96 -0.90
C PHE A 94 -1.51 -15.15 -1.51
N LEU A 95 -1.65 -15.16 -2.83
CA LEU A 95 -2.24 -16.26 -3.59
C LEU A 95 -1.28 -16.66 -4.71
N ASN A 96 -0.94 -17.95 -4.77
CA ASN A 96 -0.13 -18.54 -5.84
C ASN A 96 -0.40 -20.05 -5.94
N SER A 97 0.16 -20.68 -6.97
CA SER A 97 -0.06 -22.11 -7.25
C SER A 97 0.68 -23.08 -6.33
N THR A 98 1.45 -22.60 -5.33
CA THR A 98 2.13 -23.49 -4.36
C THR A 98 1.30 -23.71 -3.10
N LEU A 99 0.17 -23.00 -2.95
CA LEU A 99 -0.77 -23.22 -1.85
C LEU A 99 -1.52 -24.54 -2.07
N ALA A 100 -1.80 -25.25 -0.98
CA ALA A 100 -2.66 -26.44 -1.03
C ALA A 100 -4.09 -26.04 -1.44
N ALA A 101 -4.76 -26.90 -2.18
CA ALA A 101 -6.20 -26.76 -2.40
C ALA A 101 -6.90 -26.86 -1.04
N GLY A 102 -7.71 -25.85 -0.71
CA GLY A 102 -8.55 -25.81 0.48
C GLY A 102 -9.73 -26.78 0.41
#